data_AF-A0A351SRB2-F1
#
_entry.id   AF-A0A351SRB2-F1
#
_cell.length_a   1.000
_cell.length_b   1.000
_cell.length_c   1.000
_cell.angle_alpha   90.00
_cell.angle_beta   90.00
_cell.angle_gamma   90.00
#
_symmetry.space_group_name_H-M   'P 1'
#
loop_
_entity.id
_entity.type
_entity.pdbx_description
1 polymer ?
#
loop_
_entity_poly.entity_id
_entity_poly.type
_entity_poly.pdbx_seq_one_letter_code
_entity_poly.pdbx_strand_id
1 'polypeptide(L)'
;MKNNSKNRRIVIAIILAAVVLITIGGTLAYFLTTAGRNEEQKLTIKTGNLALTFEDNDSGLTGNIMIGESREKLFILRNTGTEPVTTNMIWDGLVNTYLEESLSYTLEYKNAEDGEYQSLDTAHENVPQSDKADDFNLAKDITINLEDINQETDRTAILSTKFNLGDAVTELTPSQKTLAQLKLTAKEGNPDFASAATADETAEGLYSMEDDYGTSYYFRGAVSNNYVKFGGFFWRIIRINGDGSIRMQYDGTQAWPNANGGGGSGGTNRYTFTGKAWNTKNNDAKYVGWMFGGTDGTASTKKDVEATDTTEEAKETAATYNQTDSDLKELWVDPWYKTNIEDKGLSKYIGDEIFCNDRSTPGAEATGWSRDTGKGFGTNITAYGATSRIGSSWNKNASQPSFKCVQKNDAFTVNDKTKGNGNLTYPIGLITADEVVAAGSGKYEMTNQYYYLFKNTDCFYRTFTPSKFESVAAQYVIGLGATSSGVKWGGYLTSTGVNGSTYQTATVVVLNITPEYAATMVGEGSMTSPYQIPGVE
;
A
#
# COMPACT_ATOMS: atom_id res chain seq x y z
N MET A 1 -88.32 14.54 -0.80
CA MET A 1 -86.94 14.31 -0.32
C MET A 1 -85.90 14.26 -1.46
N LYS A 2 -85.85 15.27 -2.36
CA LYS A 2 -84.77 15.43 -3.36
C LYS A 2 -83.85 16.64 -3.09
N ASN A 3 -84.17 17.47 -2.08
CA ASN A 3 -83.44 18.70 -1.78
C ASN A 3 -82.19 18.50 -0.92
N ASN A 4 -82.03 17.35 -0.27
CA ASN A 4 -80.94 17.12 0.69
C ASN A 4 -79.63 16.61 0.04
N SER A 5 -79.71 16.01 -1.16
CA SER A 5 -78.50 15.61 -1.91
C SER A 5 -77.85 16.78 -2.66
N LYS A 6 -78.65 17.76 -3.07
CA LYS A 6 -78.18 18.97 -3.77
C LYS A 6 -77.35 19.85 -2.83
N ASN A 7 -77.83 20.07 -1.61
CA ASN A 7 -77.10 20.84 -0.60
C ASN A 7 -75.82 20.14 -0.14
N ARG A 8 -75.82 18.80 -0.01
CA ARG A 8 -74.60 18.04 0.33
C ARG A 8 -73.55 18.08 -0.77
N ARG A 9 -73.96 18.06 -2.04
CA ARG A 9 -73.05 18.24 -3.20
C ARG A 9 -72.50 19.66 -3.29
N ILE A 10 -73.29 20.67 -2.96
CA ILE A 10 -72.85 22.07 -2.93
C ILE A 10 -71.83 22.28 -1.80
N VAL A 11 -72.07 21.73 -0.60
CA VAL A 11 -71.12 21.82 0.51
C VAL A 11 -69.81 21.09 0.21
N ILE A 12 -69.86 19.91 -0.40
CA ILE A 12 -68.65 19.18 -0.84
C ILE A 12 -67.91 19.96 -1.94
N ALA A 13 -68.63 20.58 -2.88
CA ALA A 13 -68.03 21.41 -3.92
C ALA A 13 -67.35 22.67 -3.35
N ILE A 14 -67.95 23.29 -2.33
CA ILE A 14 -67.36 24.45 -1.64
C ILE A 14 -66.12 24.03 -0.84
N ILE A 15 -66.14 22.88 -0.17
CA ILE A 15 -64.96 22.36 0.56
C ILE A 15 -63.83 22.00 -0.43
N LEU A 16 -64.14 21.35 -1.55
CA LEU A 16 -63.15 21.05 -2.58
C LEU A 16 -62.59 22.33 -3.23
N ALA A 17 -63.43 23.33 -3.47
CA ALA A 17 -62.97 24.63 -3.98
C ALA A 17 -62.09 25.36 -2.95
N ALA A 18 -62.41 25.28 -1.66
CA ALA A 18 -61.59 25.85 -0.58
C ALA A 18 -60.25 25.13 -0.43
N VAL A 19 -60.22 23.79 -0.53
CA VAL A 19 -58.97 23.01 -0.51
C VAL A 19 -58.11 23.34 -1.74
N VAL A 20 -58.71 23.45 -2.93
CA VAL A 20 -58.01 23.85 -4.15
C VAL A 20 -57.43 25.27 -4.03
N LEU A 21 -58.20 26.22 -3.48
CA LEU A 21 -57.74 27.59 -3.25
C LEU A 21 -56.62 27.67 -2.20
N ILE A 22 -56.66 26.84 -1.15
CA ILE A 22 -55.59 26.75 -0.14
C ILE A 22 -54.33 26.10 -0.74
N THR A 23 -54.48 25.07 -1.59
CA THR A 23 -53.33 24.47 -2.29
C THR A 23 -52.71 25.41 -3.32
N ILE A 24 -53.52 26.20 -4.04
CA ILE A 24 -53.05 27.23 -4.98
C ILE A 24 -52.43 28.41 -4.22
N GLY A 25 -53.01 28.83 -3.09
CA GLY A 25 -52.45 29.87 -2.23
C GLY A 25 -51.14 29.44 -1.57
N GLY A 26 -51.04 28.17 -1.13
CA GLY A 26 -49.81 27.59 -0.58
C GLY A 26 -48.73 27.40 -1.63
N THR A 27 -49.08 26.97 -2.84
CA THR A 27 -48.11 26.90 -3.96
C THR A 27 -47.72 28.28 -4.46
N LEU A 28 -48.61 29.27 -4.54
CA LEU A 28 -48.27 30.64 -4.90
C LEU A 28 -47.41 31.31 -3.82
N ALA A 29 -47.67 31.06 -2.54
CA ALA A 29 -46.83 31.53 -1.44
C ALA A 29 -45.46 30.85 -1.42
N TYR A 30 -45.39 29.53 -1.68
CA TYR A 30 -44.13 28.81 -1.87
C TYR A 30 -43.37 29.32 -3.10
N PHE A 31 -44.06 29.55 -4.22
CA PHE A 31 -43.46 30.12 -5.42
C PHE A 31 -43.02 31.57 -5.21
N LEU A 32 -43.72 32.38 -4.40
CA LEU A 32 -43.30 33.75 -4.06
C LEU A 32 -42.14 33.77 -3.05
N THR A 33 -42.04 32.78 -2.14
CA THR A 33 -40.86 32.66 -1.26
C THR A 33 -39.64 32.07 -1.97
N THR A 34 -39.83 31.20 -2.99
CA THR A 34 -38.73 30.70 -3.83
C THR A 34 -38.36 31.65 -4.97
N ALA A 35 -39.31 32.39 -5.56
CA ALA A 35 -39.05 33.38 -6.61
C ALA A 35 -38.68 34.76 -6.03
N GLY A 36 -38.95 35.00 -4.74
CA GLY A 36 -38.46 36.15 -3.98
C GLY A 36 -37.07 35.95 -3.39
N ARG A 37 -36.51 34.74 -3.47
CA ARG A 37 -35.07 34.53 -3.37
C ARG A 37 -34.47 34.71 -4.76
N ASN A 38 -34.11 35.94 -5.09
CA ASN A 38 -32.95 36.14 -5.94
C ASN A 38 -31.72 35.63 -5.16
N GLU A 39 -31.56 34.31 -5.05
CA GLU A 39 -30.22 33.78 -4.91
C GLU A 39 -29.59 34.05 -6.27
N GLU A 40 -28.73 35.07 -6.31
CA GLU A 40 -27.86 35.30 -7.45
C GLU A 40 -27.24 33.97 -7.88
N GLN A 41 -27.30 33.65 -9.17
CA GLN A 41 -26.66 32.45 -9.68
C GLN A 41 -25.13 32.60 -9.52
N LYS A 42 -24.60 32.12 -8.38
CA LYS A 42 -23.17 32.08 -8.10
C LYS A 42 -22.43 31.34 -9.19
N LEU A 43 -21.56 32.06 -9.89
CA LEU A 43 -20.67 31.51 -10.89
C LEU A 43 -19.87 30.37 -10.26
N THR A 44 -20.06 29.16 -10.78
CA THR A 44 -19.42 27.95 -10.26
C THR A 44 -18.62 27.28 -11.37
N ILE A 45 -17.31 27.20 -11.19
CA ILE A 45 -16.40 26.44 -12.05
C ILE A 45 -16.31 25.01 -11.48
N LYS A 46 -16.43 24.00 -12.35
CA LYS A 46 -16.35 22.59 -11.95
C LYS A 46 -15.21 21.89 -12.67
N THR A 47 -14.35 21.22 -11.91
CA THR A 47 -13.27 20.39 -12.42
C THR A 47 -13.27 19.07 -11.65
N GLY A 48 -13.65 17.97 -12.31
CA GLY A 48 -13.78 16.66 -11.65
C GLY A 48 -14.77 16.67 -10.48
N ASN A 49 -14.28 16.30 -9.29
CA ASN A 49 -15.03 16.27 -8.03
C ASN A 49 -14.94 17.59 -7.25
N LEU A 50 -14.45 18.67 -7.83
CA LEU A 50 -14.35 19.97 -7.17
C LEU A 50 -15.26 21.00 -7.82
N ALA A 51 -15.88 21.83 -6.98
CA ALA A 51 -16.65 22.99 -7.37
C ALA A 51 -16.08 24.23 -6.68
N LEU A 52 -15.68 25.22 -7.48
CA LEU A 52 -15.25 26.55 -7.03
C LEU A 52 -16.38 27.54 -7.32
N THR A 53 -16.97 28.13 -6.30
CA THR A 53 -18.12 29.03 -6.39
C THR A 53 -17.75 30.43 -5.92
N PHE A 54 -17.87 31.43 -6.79
CA PHE A 54 -17.56 32.82 -6.46
C PHE A 54 -18.74 33.50 -5.79
N GLU A 55 -18.49 34.24 -4.70
CA GLU A 55 -19.55 34.88 -3.94
C GLU A 55 -20.19 36.06 -4.66
N ASP A 56 -19.41 36.75 -5.49
CA ASP A 56 -19.80 37.94 -6.25
C ASP A 56 -20.26 37.63 -7.69
N ASN A 57 -20.39 36.35 -8.03
CA ASN A 57 -20.71 35.84 -9.36
C ASN A 57 -19.71 36.22 -10.47
N ASP A 58 -18.49 36.64 -10.12
CA ASP A 58 -17.45 36.99 -11.08
C ASP A 58 -16.22 36.11 -10.81
N SER A 59 -15.61 35.56 -11.86
CA SER A 59 -14.34 34.80 -11.73
C SER A 59 -13.12 35.70 -11.86
N GLY A 60 -13.33 36.95 -12.27
CA GLY A 60 -12.28 37.93 -12.50
C GLY A 60 -12.01 38.84 -11.31
N LEU A 61 -10.81 39.40 -11.28
CA LEU A 61 -10.46 40.59 -10.52
C LEU A 61 -9.81 41.56 -11.50
N THR A 62 -10.45 42.69 -11.77
CA THR A 62 -9.93 43.70 -12.71
C THR A 62 -10.07 45.09 -12.12
N GLY A 63 -8.98 45.85 -12.09
CA GLY A 63 -9.01 47.24 -11.66
C GLY A 63 -7.64 47.88 -11.47
N ASN A 64 -7.64 49.20 -11.36
CA ASN A 64 -6.49 49.96 -10.89
C ASN A 64 -6.56 50.01 -9.36
N ILE A 65 -5.67 49.29 -8.69
CA ILE A 65 -5.48 49.32 -7.25
C ILE A 65 -4.51 50.46 -6.94
N MET A 66 -4.98 51.49 -6.24
CA MET A 66 -4.17 52.62 -5.81
C MET A 66 -3.44 52.29 -4.50
N ILE A 67 -2.38 53.04 -4.19
CA ILE A 67 -1.59 52.86 -2.96
C ILE A 67 -2.50 52.90 -1.72
N GLY A 68 -2.45 51.84 -0.90
CA GLY A 68 -3.24 51.69 0.32
C GLY A 68 -4.66 51.16 0.11
N GLU A 69 -5.10 50.94 -1.14
CA GLU A 69 -6.34 50.23 -1.42
C GLU A 69 -6.11 48.72 -1.41
N SER A 70 -7.06 47.98 -0.83
CA SER A 70 -7.17 46.55 -1.02
C SER A 70 -8.41 46.21 -1.85
N ARG A 71 -8.37 45.05 -2.51
CA ARG A 71 -9.52 44.43 -3.14
C ARG A 71 -9.60 43.00 -2.63
N GLU A 72 -10.79 42.60 -2.24
CA GLU A 72 -11.04 41.28 -1.68
C GLU A 72 -11.86 40.46 -2.68
N LYS A 73 -11.52 39.17 -2.81
CA LYS A 73 -12.25 38.21 -3.63
C LYS A 73 -12.58 37.00 -2.78
N LEU A 74 -13.87 36.71 -2.64
CA LEU A 74 -14.36 35.59 -1.85
C LEU A 74 -14.87 34.47 -2.77
N PHE A 75 -14.43 33.25 -2.48
CA PHE A 75 -14.86 32.05 -3.17
C PHE A 75 -14.95 30.86 -2.21
N ILE A 76 -15.79 29.91 -2.58
CA ILE A 76 -16.04 28.69 -1.82
C ILE A 76 -15.55 27.51 -2.65
N LEU A 77 -14.59 26.74 -2.10
CA LEU A 77 -14.13 25.48 -2.68
C LEU A 77 -14.85 24.31 -2.00
N ARG A 78 -15.54 23.48 -2.78
CA ARG A 78 -16.26 22.29 -2.30
C ARG A 78 -15.77 21.04 -3.00
N ASN A 79 -15.43 20.02 -2.21
CA ASN A 79 -15.34 18.65 -2.70
C ASN A 79 -16.76 18.08 -2.84
N THR A 80 -17.16 17.77 -4.06
CA THR A 80 -18.44 17.18 -4.42
C THR A 80 -18.38 15.66 -4.58
N GLY A 81 -17.20 15.05 -4.41
CA GLY A 81 -16.98 13.60 -4.44
C GLY A 81 -16.97 12.97 -3.05
N THR A 82 -16.73 11.64 -3.00
CA THR A 82 -16.63 10.86 -1.75
C THR A 82 -15.18 10.65 -1.28
N GLU A 83 -14.20 10.93 -2.13
CA GLU A 83 -12.78 10.76 -1.86
C GLU A 83 -12.10 12.13 -1.66
N PRO A 84 -11.03 12.24 -0.84
CA PRO A 84 -10.22 13.46 -0.75
C PRO A 84 -9.62 13.87 -2.11
N VAL A 85 -9.57 15.16 -2.40
CA VAL A 85 -9.02 15.70 -3.66
C VAL A 85 -8.13 16.91 -3.37
N THR A 86 -6.95 16.95 -3.99
CA THR A 86 -6.02 18.09 -3.95
C THR A 86 -6.04 18.83 -5.30
N THR A 87 -5.93 20.16 -5.29
CA THR A 87 -5.91 20.98 -6.51
C THR A 87 -5.04 22.22 -6.33
N ASN A 88 -4.61 22.81 -7.44
CA ASN A 88 -3.95 24.11 -7.47
C ASN A 88 -4.97 25.20 -7.82
N MET A 89 -4.89 26.34 -7.14
CA MET A 89 -5.53 27.57 -7.60
C MET A 89 -4.55 28.35 -8.47
N ILE A 90 -5.02 28.81 -9.61
CA ILE A 90 -4.20 29.53 -10.59
C ILE A 90 -4.75 30.92 -10.84
N TRP A 91 -3.84 31.86 -11.09
CA TRP A 91 -4.17 33.06 -11.82
C TRP A 91 -4.29 32.69 -13.31
N ASP A 92 -5.49 32.78 -13.86
CA ASP A 92 -5.83 32.46 -15.26
C ASP A 92 -5.82 33.76 -16.08
N GLY A 93 -4.86 33.86 -17.01
CA GLY A 93 -4.64 35.03 -17.85
C GLY A 93 -4.24 36.29 -17.08
N LEU A 94 -3.31 36.19 -16.13
CA LEU A 94 -2.82 37.32 -15.33
C LEU A 94 -2.08 38.34 -16.20
N VAL A 95 -2.50 39.59 -16.08
CA VAL A 95 -1.77 40.78 -16.55
C VAL A 95 -1.54 41.66 -15.32
N ASN A 96 -0.27 41.85 -14.97
CA ASN A 96 0.16 42.66 -13.84
C ASN A 96 1.33 43.54 -14.26
N THR A 97 1.07 44.83 -14.37
CA THR A 97 2.06 45.83 -14.82
C THR A 97 2.59 46.71 -13.67
N TYR A 98 2.23 46.39 -12.43
CA TYR A 98 2.80 47.01 -11.23
C TYR A 98 4.28 46.65 -11.13
N LEU A 99 5.09 47.46 -10.44
CA LEU A 99 6.48 47.08 -10.21
C LEU A 99 6.59 45.79 -9.38
N GLU A 100 7.72 45.11 -9.50
CA GLU A 100 7.98 43.88 -8.75
C GLU A 100 7.85 44.19 -7.26
N GLU A 101 7.11 43.35 -6.55
CA GLU A 101 6.79 43.48 -5.10
C GLU A 101 5.81 44.61 -4.73
N SER A 102 5.32 45.41 -5.68
CA SER A 102 4.33 46.47 -5.40
C SER A 102 2.90 45.99 -5.20
N LEU A 103 2.61 44.74 -5.57
CA LEU A 103 1.31 44.13 -5.37
C LEU A 103 1.48 42.78 -4.67
N SER A 104 1.20 42.77 -3.38
CA SER A 104 1.11 41.55 -2.57
C SER A 104 -0.34 41.10 -2.43
N TYR A 105 -0.55 39.83 -2.15
CA TYR A 105 -1.86 39.32 -1.77
C TYR A 105 -1.75 38.39 -0.57
N THR A 106 -2.83 38.30 0.20
CA THR A 106 -2.99 37.30 1.25
C THR A 106 -4.05 36.31 0.82
N LEU A 107 -3.80 35.02 1.06
CA LEU A 107 -4.78 33.97 0.86
C LEU A 107 -5.07 33.30 2.19
N GLU A 108 -6.33 33.37 2.60
CA GLU A 108 -6.80 32.85 3.87
C GLU A 108 -8.01 31.94 3.66
N TYR A 109 -8.17 30.95 4.53
CA TYR A 109 -9.30 30.02 4.48
C TYR A 109 -9.92 29.79 5.86
N LYS A 110 -11.19 29.39 5.86
CA LYS A 110 -11.89 28.90 7.05
C LYS A 110 -12.76 27.69 6.66
N ASN A 111 -12.84 26.71 7.56
CA ASN A 111 -13.54 25.44 7.30
C ASN A 111 -15.01 25.43 7.75
N ALA A 112 -15.44 26.45 8.50
CA ALA A 112 -16.80 26.61 9.01
C ALA A 112 -17.29 28.04 8.78
N GLU A 113 -18.60 28.24 8.57
CA GLU A 113 -19.19 29.57 8.32
C GLU A 113 -18.86 30.57 9.44
N ASP A 114 -18.82 30.10 10.69
CA ASP A 114 -18.52 30.89 11.90
C ASP A 114 -17.05 30.78 12.38
N GLY A 115 -16.14 30.19 11.58
CA GLY A 115 -14.73 30.01 11.95
C GLY A 115 -13.85 31.25 11.70
N GLU A 116 -12.70 31.32 12.39
CA GLU A 116 -11.66 32.32 12.11
C GLU A 116 -10.85 31.94 10.85
N TYR A 117 -10.41 32.95 10.10
CA TYR A 117 -9.58 32.79 8.93
C TYR A 117 -8.14 32.42 9.32
N GLN A 118 -7.55 31.48 8.58
CA GLN A 118 -6.17 31.01 8.72
C GLN A 118 -5.43 31.27 7.41
N SER A 119 -4.20 31.77 7.50
CA SER A 119 -3.33 31.97 6.33
C SER A 119 -2.94 30.63 5.70
N LEU A 120 -2.83 30.59 4.37
CA LEU A 120 -2.40 29.39 3.64
C LEU A 120 -0.89 29.43 3.37
N ASP A 121 -0.13 28.59 4.08
CA ASP A 121 1.34 28.55 4.09
C ASP A 121 2.01 28.31 2.73
N THR A 122 1.26 27.94 1.69
CA THR A 122 1.81 27.72 0.36
C THR A 122 1.68 28.95 -0.54
N ALA A 123 0.86 29.96 -0.22
CA ALA A 123 0.56 31.09 -1.09
C ALA A 123 1.78 31.97 -1.38
N HIS A 124 2.05 32.29 -2.64
CA HIS A 124 3.09 33.29 -2.97
C HIS A 124 2.76 34.65 -2.34
N GLU A 125 3.78 35.44 -2.02
CA GLU A 125 3.57 36.73 -1.36
C GLU A 125 3.35 37.88 -2.35
N ASN A 126 3.93 37.75 -3.56
CA ASN A 126 3.85 38.74 -4.63
C ASN A 126 3.02 38.23 -5.80
N VAL A 127 2.19 39.10 -6.37
CA VAL A 127 1.50 38.81 -7.63
C VAL A 127 2.53 38.89 -8.76
N PRO A 128 2.73 37.82 -9.56
CA PRO A 128 3.72 37.82 -10.64
C PRO A 128 3.51 38.96 -11.63
N GLN A 129 4.57 39.64 -12.08
CA GLN A 129 4.47 40.63 -13.16
C GLN A 129 4.22 39.92 -14.49
N SER A 130 3.33 40.49 -15.32
CA SER A 130 3.14 40.03 -16.69
C SER A 130 2.63 41.16 -17.59
N ASP A 131 3.32 41.38 -18.70
CA ASP A 131 2.96 42.37 -19.74
C ASP A 131 2.01 41.79 -20.81
N LYS A 132 1.68 40.50 -20.70
CA LYS A 132 0.75 39.73 -21.56
C LYS A 132 -0.08 38.79 -20.70
N ALA A 133 -1.21 38.29 -21.21
CA ALA A 133 -2.04 37.36 -20.45
C ALA A 133 -1.37 35.97 -20.43
N ASP A 134 -0.91 35.53 -19.25
CA ASP A 134 -0.27 34.22 -19.00
C ASP A 134 -0.75 33.62 -17.66
N ASP A 135 -0.64 32.30 -17.51
CA ASP A 135 -1.12 31.57 -16.31
C ASP A 135 0.00 31.37 -15.28
N PHE A 136 -0.28 31.65 -13.99
CA PHE A 136 0.69 31.49 -12.89
C PHE A 136 0.12 30.71 -11.71
N ASN A 137 0.97 29.90 -11.06
CA ASN A 137 0.63 29.22 -9.81
C ASN A 137 0.46 30.25 -8.69
N LEU A 138 -0.56 30.07 -7.84
CA LEU A 138 -0.79 30.92 -6.66
C LEU A 138 -0.01 30.41 -5.43
N ALA A 139 0.47 29.17 -5.38
CA ALA A 139 1.06 28.64 -4.15
C ALA A 139 1.96 27.39 -4.30
N LYS A 140 3.11 27.33 -3.61
CA LYS A 140 3.88 26.09 -3.34
C LYS A 140 4.87 26.24 -2.15
N ASP A 141 4.79 25.36 -1.14
CA ASP A 141 5.74 25.15 0.00
C ASP A 141 6.48 26.39 0.60
N ILE A 142 5.97 27.12 1.64
CA ILE A 142 6.63 28.37 2.13
C ILE A 142 6.81 28.52 3.67
N THR A 143 7.95 29.10 4.08
CA THR A 143 8.23 29.82 5.36
C THR A 143 9.17 31.00 5.07
N ILE A 144 8.99 32.17 5.72
CA ILE A 144 9.60 33.48 5.37
C ILE A 144 10.37 34.12 6.55
N ASN A 145 11.38 34.91 6.21
CA ASN A 145 11.80 36.10 6.98
C ASN A 145 12.13 37.25 6.00
N LEU A 146 11.73 38.47 6.37
CA LEU A 146 11.72 39.70 5.55
C LEU A 146 12.81 40.69 5.95
N GLU A 147 13.18 41.58 5.03
CA GLU A 147 13.32 43.02 5.29
C GLU A 147 13.13 43.84 3.98
N ASP A 148 12.73 45.11 4.13
CA ASP A 148 11.74 45.87 3.35
C ASP A 148 12.33 47.03 2.48
N ILE A 149 11.77 47.35 1.29
CA ILE A 149 12.13 48.55 0.47
C ILE A 149 10.91 49.16 -0.28
N ASN A 150 10.87 50.50 -0.32
CA ASN A 150 9.85 51.45 -0.85
C ASN A 150 9.88 51.71 -2.38
N GLN A 151 8.70 51.84 -3.04
CA GLN A 151 8.56 52.14 -4.48
C GLN A 151 7.44 53.17 -4.81
N GLU A 152 7.80 54.29 -5.46
CA GLU A 152 6.94 55.46 -5.77
C GLU A 152 6.36 55.48 -7.22
N THR A 153 6.38 54.35 -7.95
CA THR A 153 6.15 54.35 -9.41
C THR A 153 4.83 53.72 -9.89
N ASP A 154 3.94 53.28 -8.99
CA ASP A 154 2.77 52.44 -9.33
C ASP A 154 1.47 53.16 -9.72
N ARG A 155 1.49 54.46 -10.04
CA ARG A 155 0.25 55.25 -10.22
C ARG A 155 -0.52 54.98 -11.53
N THR A 156 -0.04 54.11 -12.42
CA THR A 156 -0.69 53.80 -13.71
C THR A 156 -0.80 52.32 -14.05
N ALA A 157 -0.51 51.42 -13.10
CA ALA A 157 -0.53 49.99 -13.35
C ALA A 157 -1.95 49.40 -13.32
N ILE A 158 -2.14 48.32 -14.08
CA ILE A 158 -3.40 47.58 -14.23
C ILE A 158 -3.17 46.14 -13.76
N LEU A 159 -4.09 45.62 -12.93
CA LEU A 159 -4.22 44.20 -12.61
C LEU A 159 -5.50 43.67 -13.28
N SER A 160 -5.37 42.62 -14.10
CA SER A 160 -6.51 41.88 -14.64
C SER A 160 -6.18 40.39 -14.68
N THR A 161 -7.05 39.57 -14.09
CA THR A 161 -6.89 38.12 -14.02
C THR A 161 -8.24 37.46 -13.79
N LYS A 162 -8.36 36.19 -14.15
CA LYS A 162 -9.41 35.28 -13.66
C LYS A 162 -8.79 34.29 -12.67
N PHE A 163 -9.63 33.66 -11.86
CA PHE A 163 -9.23 32.53 -11.02
C PHE A 163 -9.80 31.25 -11.62
N ASN A 164 -8.97 30.23 -11.78
CA ASN A 164 -9.39 28.93 -12.28
C ASN A 164 -8.75 27.81 -11.44
N LEU A 165 -9.27 26.60 -11.59
CA LEU A 165 -8.64 25.40 -11.03
C LEU A 165 -7.75 24.81 -12.12
N GLY A 166 -6.48 24.53 -11.79
CA GLY A 166 -5.64 23.72 -12.67
C GLY A 166 -6.23 22.31 -12.86
N ASP A 167 -5.69 21.56 -13.82
CA ASP A 167 -6.03 20.13 -13.96
C ASP A 167 -5.85 19.41 -12.61
N ALA A 168 -6.74 18.46 -12.32
CA ALA A 168 -6.62 17.62 -11.13
C ALA A 168 -5.27 16.90 -11.15
N VAL A 169 -4.34 17.33 -10.29
CA VAL A 169 -3.09 16.62 -10.06
C VAL A 169 -3.47 15.38 -9.26
N THR A 170 -3.60 14.23 -9.93
CA THR A 170 -3.68 12.96 -9.21
C THR A 170 -2.31 12.77 -8.58
N GLU A 171 -2.17 13.15 -7.30
CA GLU A 171 -0.93 12.86 -6.58
C GLU A 171 -0.74 11.34 -6.62
N LEU A 172 0.32 10.91 -7.29
CA LEU A 172 0.68 9.50 -7.33
C LEU A 172 0.86 9.02 -5.88
N THR A 173 0.29 7.87 -5.54
CA THR A 173 0.60 7.20 -4.28
C THR A 173 2.11 6.96 -4.16
N PRO A 174 2.67 6.75 -2.96
CA PRO A 174 4.09 6.43 -2.81
C PRO A 174 4.55 5.25 -3.68
N SER A 175 3.73 4.19 -3.77
CA SER A 175 3.97 3.05 -4.65
C SER A 175 3.94 3.42 -6.14
N GLN A 176 3.02 4.30 -6.56
CA GLN A 176 2.96 4.80 -7.95
C GLN A 176 4.16 5.70 -8.30
N LYS A 177 4.66 6.51 -7.34
CA LYS A 177 5.89 7.31 -7.52
C LYS A 177 7.08 6.38 -7.80
N THR A 178 7.21 5.30 -7.02
CA THR A 178 8.27 4.29 -7.21
C THR A 178 8.11 3.53 -8.53
N LEU A 179 6.88 3.13 -8.86
CA LEU A 179 6.56 2.47 -10.13
C LEU A 179 6.98 3.32 -11.34
N ALA A 180 6.65 4.62 -11.31
CA ALA A 180 7.02 5.57 -12.35
C ALA A 180 8.55 5.77 -12.44
N GLN A 181 9.24 5.86 -11.30
CA GLN A 181 10.70 5.97 -11.27
C GLN A 181 11.39 4.78 -11.95
N LEU A 182 10.89 3.57 -11.70
CA LEU A 182 11.40 2.35 -12.32
C LEU A 182 10.92 2.16 -13.76
N LYS A 183 10.10 3.08 -14.30
CA LYS A 183 9.51 3.02 -15.65
C LYS A 183 8.72 1.73 -15.88
N LEU A 184 8.01 1.29 -14.85
CA LEU A 184 7.19 0.09 -14.87
C LEU A 184 5.73 0.46 -15.12
N THR A 185 4.96 -0.48 -15.66
CA THR A 185 3.52 -0.31 -15.89
C THR A 185 2.80 -1.59 -15.45
N ALA A 186 1.81 -1.43 -14.57
CA ALA A 186 1.01 -2.54 -14.07
C ALA A 186 -0.17 -2.81 -15.01
N LYS A 187 -0.56 -4.08 -15.12
CA LYS A 187 -1.75 -4.52 -15.85
C LYS A 187 -3.01 -4.25 -15.03
N GLU A 188 -4.11 -4.00 -15.74
CA GLU A 188 -5.43 -3.95 -15.13
C GLU A 188 -5.92 -5.35 -14.74
N GLY A 189 -6.53 -5.44 -13.56
CA GLY A 189 -7.05 -6.69 -13.02
C GLY A 189 -5.97 -7.60 -12.41
N ASN A 190 -6.42 -8.66 -11.74
CA ASN A 190 -5.54 -9.67 -11.17
C ASN A 190 -5.68 -11.00 -11.92
N PRO A 191 -4.58 -11.77 -12.03
CA PRO A 191 -4.60 -13.08 -12.66
C PRO A 191 -5.37 -14.09 -11.78
N ASP A 192 -5.78 -15.21 -12.37
CA ASP A 192 -6.32 -16.33 -11.59
C ASP A 192 -5.18 -17.04 -10.86
N PHE A 193 -5.07 -16.80 -9.55
CA PHE A 193 -4.05 -17.43 -8.71
C PHE A 193 -4.20 -18.95 -8.60
N ALA A 194 -5.36 -19.54 -8.93
CA ALA A 194 -5.50 -21.00 -8.99
C ALA A 194 -4.70 -21.62 -10.14
N SER A 195 -4.35 -20.82 -11.14
CA SER A 195 -3.47 -21.19 -12.25
C SER A 195 -2.02 -20.78 -11.98
N ALA A 196 -1.09 -21.61 -12.42
CA ALA A 196 0.33 -21.25 -12.51
C ALA A 196 0.53 -20.17 -13.59
N ALA A 197 1.53 -19.31 -13.41
CA ALA A 197 1.87 -18.31 -14.42
C ALA A 197 2.32 -18.97 -15.73
N THR A 198 2.01 -18.30 -16.83
CA THR A 198 2.23 -18.75 -18.21
C THR A 198 3.39 -18.00 -18.88
N ALA A 199 3.74 -18.42 -20.10
CA ALA A 199 4.72 -17.71 -20.93
C ALA A 199 4.25 -16.30 -21.34
N ASP A 200 2.94 -16.03 -21.42
CA ASP A 200 2.44 -14.69 -21.78
C ASP A 200 2.61 -13.70 -20.62
N GLU A 201 2.46 -14.18 -19.39
CA GLU A 201 2.72 -13.40 -18.17
C GLU A 201 4.22 -13.16 -17.94
N THR A 202 5.10 -13.86 -18.67
CA THR A 202 6.56 -13.71 -18.59
C THR A 202 7.06 -12.42 -19.26
N ALA A 203 6.32 -11.88 -20.24
CA ALA A 203 6.74 -10.68 -20.98
C ALA A 203 6.52 -9.38 -20.20
N GLU A 204 5.39 -9.25 -19.49
CA GLU A 204 4.97 -8.02 -18.78
C GLU A 204 4.11 -8.36 -17.56
N GLY A 205 4.60 -9.21 -16.66
CA GLY A 205 3.84 -9.71 -15.53
C GLY A 205 3.94 -8.81 -14.30
N LEU A 206 3.32 -7.63 -14.34
CA LEU A 206 3.22 -6.74 -13.19
C LEU A 206 1.76 -6.44 -12.89
N TYR A 207 1.35 -6.68 -11.65
CA TYR A 207 -0.03 -6.62 -11.19
C TYR A 207 -0.12 -5.90 -9.84
N SER A 208 -1.32 -5.62 -9.35
CA SER A 208 -1.51 -4.88 -8.09
C SER A 208 -2.42 -5.59 -7.10
N MET A 209 -2.07 -5.50 -5.82
CA MET A 209 -2.87 -6.01 -4.70
C MET A 209 -2.60 -5.18 -3.45
N GLU A 210 -3.60 -5.03 -2.59
CA GLU A 210 -3.46 -4.31 -1.32
C GLU A 210 -2.57 -5.06 -0.32
N ASP A 211 -1.69 -4.33 0.36
CA ASP A 211 -0.95 -4.76 1.54
C ASP A 211 -1.32 -3.93 2.78
N ASP A 212 -0.53 -4.00 3.85
CA ASP A 212 -0.74 -3.23 5.09
C ASP A 212 -0.39 -1.72 4.95
N TYR A 213 0.16 -1.31 3.81
CA TYR A 213 0.60 0.05 3.49
C TYR A 213 -0.19 0.70 2.35
N GLY A 214 -0.99 -0.07 1.61
CA GLY A 214 -1.88 0.39 0.55
C GLY A 214 -1.74 -0.47 -0.71
N THR A 215 -1.96 0.12 -1.88
CA THR A 215 -1.82 -0.59 -3.15
C THR A 215 -0.36 -0.92 -3.46
N SER A 216 -0.02 -2.21 -3.42
CA SER A 216 1.29 -2.73 -3.85
C SER A 216 1.27 -3.18 -5.31
N TYR A 217 2.46 -3.21 -5.92
CA TYR A 217 2.69 -3.75 -7.27
C TYR A 217 3.65 -4.93 -7.23
N TYR A 218 3.21 -6.12 -7.65
CA TYR A 218 3.98 -7.36 -7.56
C TYR A 218 4.26 -7.97 -8.92
N PHE A 219 5.43 -8.58 -9.03
CA PHE A 219 5.86 -9.29 -10.24
C PHE A 219 5.33 -10.72 -10.25
N ARG A 220 4.89 -11.19 -11.42
CA ARG A 220 4.41 -12.54 -11.68
C ARG A 220 4.97 -13.06 -13.00
N GLY A 221 5.15 -14.38 -13.11
CA GLY A 221 5.68 -14.97 -14.33
C GLY A 221 7.19 -14.85 -14.42
N ALA A 222 7.83 -15.28 -15.50
CA ALA A 222 9.29 -15.28 -15.58
C ALA A 222 9.85 -13.94 -16.11
N VAL A 223 9.40 -12.84 -15.49
CA VAL A 223 9.78 -11.47 -15.82
C VAL A 223 11.29 -11.23 -15.82
N SER A 224 11.76 -10.43 -16.79
CA SER A 224 13.18 -10.13 -16.99
C SER A 224 13.58 -8.74 -16.49
N ASN A 225 12.64 -7.92 -16.01
CA ASN A 225 12.79 -6.50 -15.66
C ASN A 225 12.66 -6.24 -14.14
N ASN A 226 13.04 -7.21 -13.30
CA ASN A 226 12.98 -7.12 -11.84
C ASN A 226 14.29 -7.51 -11.12
N TYR A 227 15.45 -7.37 -11.78
CA TYR A 227 16.77 -7.55 -11.18
C TYR A 227 17.22 -6.28 -10.47
N VAL A 228 17.79 -6.43 -9.27
CA VAL A 228 18.43 -5.35 -8.51
C VAL A 228 19.86 -5.77 -8.19
N LYS A 229 20.81 -4.83 -8.24
CA LYS A 229 22.16 -4.98 -7.71
C LYS A 229 22.34 -4.04 -6.52
N PHE A 230 22.68 -4.61 -5.36
CA PHE A 230 22.81 -3.87 -4.12
C PHE A 230 23.79 -4.58 -3.17
N GLY A 231 24.78 -3.84 -2.67
CA GLY A 231 25.73 -4.33 -1.66
C GLY A 231 26.60 -5.50 -2.12
N GLY A 232 26.94 -5.58 -3.41
CA GLY A 232 27.69 -6.67 -4.03
C GLY A 232 26.86 -7.91 -4.36
N PHE A 233 25.53 -7.86 -4.18
CA PHE A 233 24.64 -9.00 -4.43
C PHE A 233 23.55 -8.65 -5.46
N PHE A 234 23.02 -9.69 -6.08
CA PHE A 234 21.88 -9.64 -6.96
C PHE A 234 20.62 -10.06 -6.22
N TRP A 235 19.52 -9.36 -6.52
CA TRP A 235 18.22 -9.55 -5.91
C TRP A 235 17.13 -9.60 -6.98
N ARG A 236 15.99 -10.18 -6.63
CA ARG A 236 14.75 -10.12 -7.43
C ARG A 236 13.71 -9.32 -6.67
N ILE A 237 13.13 -8.30 -7.31
CA ILE A 237 12.00 -7.57 -6.72
C ILE A 237 10.82 -8.54 -6.65
N ILE A 238 10.26 -8.67 -5.44
CA ILE A 238 9.00 -9.37 -5.18
C ILE A 238 7.86 -8.41 -5.51
N ARG A 239 7.89 -7.24 -4.86
CA ARG A 239 6.87 -6.21 -4.98
C ARG A 239 7.40 -4.82 -4.58
N ILE A 240 6.74 -3.80 -5.09
CA ILE A 240 6.75 -2.43 -4.55
C ILE A 240 5.60 -2.39 -3.54
N ASN A 241 5.90 -2.15 -2.27
CA ASN A 241 4.91 -2.08 -1.19
C ASN A 241 4.06 -0.81 -1.33
N GLY A 242 2.92 -0.75 -0.62
CA GLY A 242 2.01 0.41 -0.69
C GLY A 242 2.64 1.76 -0.31
N ASP A 243 3.65 1.74 0.55
CA ASP A 243 4.43 2.92 0.96
C ASP A 243 5.56 3.30 0.00
N GLY A 244 5.75 2.55 -1.10
CA GLY A 244 6.79 2.79 -2.09
C GLY A 244 8.13 2.11 -1.81
N SER A 245 8.26 1.37 -0.71
CA SER A 245 9.46 0.56 -0.47
C SER A 245 9.53 -0.61 -1.46
N ILE A 246 10.75 -1.08 -1.78
CA ILE A 246 10.96 -2.20 -2.72
C ILE A 246 11.32 -3.44 -1.93
N ARG A 247 10.40 -4.41 -1.86
CA ARG A 247 10.63 -5.72 -1.25
C ARG A 247 11.32 -6.65 -2.22
N MET A 248 12.50 -7.16 -1.84
CA MET A 248 13.36 -7.94 -2.73
C MET A 248 13.97 -9.15 -2.04
N GLN A 249 14.12 -10.24 -2.79
CA GLN A 249 14.69 -11.50 -2.32
C GLN A 249 16.10 -11.71 -2.91
N TYR A 250 17.02 -12.20 -2.08
CA TYR A 250 18.38 -12.53 -2.51
C TYR A 250 18.40 -13.53 -3.67
N ASP A 251 19.26 -13.31 -4.66
CA ASP A 251 19.40 -14.18 -5.83
C ASP A 251 20.83 -14.45 -6.27
N GLY A 252 21.80 -14.09 -5.44
CA GLY A 252 23.17 -14.56 -5.55
C GLY A 252 24.20 -13.48 -5.77
N THR A 253 25.42 -13.92 -6.06
CA THR A 253 26.57 -13.04 -6.35
C THR A 253 26.71 -12.70 -7.85
N GLN A 254 25.78 -13.19 -8.67
CA GLN A 254 25.67 -12.88 -10.09
C GLN A 254 24.19 -12.94 -10.52
N ALA A 255 23.84 -12.28 -11.63
CA ALA A 255 22.53 -12.40 -12.23
C ALA A 255 22.32 -13.79 -12.85
N TRP A 256 21.15 -14.38 -12.64
CA TRP A 256 20.78 -15.68 -13.19
C TRP A 256 19.56 -15.55 -14.12
N PRO A 257 19.57 -16.17 -15.31
CA PRO A 257 18.41 -16.14 -16.18
C PRO A 257 17.30 -17.04 -15.63
N ASN A 258 16.06 -16.61 -15.87
CA ASN A 258 14.87 -17.40 -15.53
C ASN A 258 14.83 -18.72 -16.32
N ALA A 259 14.10 -19.70 -15.81
CA ALA A 259 13.99 -20.99 -16.49
C ALA A 259 13.11 -20.96 -17.74
N ASN A 260 12.08 -20.12 -17.78
CA ASN A 260 11.16 -19.96 -18.91
C ASN A 260 10.64 -21.30 -19.46
N GLY A 261 10.23 -22.22 -18.58
CA GLY A 261 9.77 -23.56 -18.97
C GLY A 261 10.86 -24.58 -19.26
N GLY A 262 12.14 -24.18 -19.24
CA GLY A 262 13.29 -25.07 -19.33
C GLY A 262 13.72 -25.64 -17.98
N GLY A 263 14.83 -26.38 -18.00
CA GLY A 263 15.45 -26.93 -16.78
C GLY A 263 15.76 -25.85 -15.74
N GLY A 264 16.04 -24.61 -16.16
CA GLY A 264 16.39 -23.50 -15.29
C GLY A 264 17.86 -23.49 -14.89
N SER A 265 18.36 -22.29 -14.58
CA SER A 265 19.75 -22.12 -14.14
C SER A 265 19.89 -22.52 -12.67
N GLY A 266 20.64 -23.59 -12.43
CA GLY A 266 21.01 -24.05 -11.10
C GLY A 266 22.22 -23.27 -10.56
N GLY A 267 22.28 -23.09 -9.24
CA GLY A 267 23.40 -22.44 -8.58
C GLY A 267 23.17 -22.36 -7.07
N THR A 268 24.07 -22.97 -6.28
CA THR A 268 23.99 -22.92 -4.82
C THR A 268 24.18 -21.51 -4.27
N ASN A 269 24.87 -20.64 -5.01
CA ASN A 269 25.06 -19.24 -4.64
C ASN A 269 23.78 -18.39 -4.74
N ARG A 270 22.67 -18.91 -5.29
CA ARG A 270 21.33 -18.25 -5.29
C ARG A 270 20.62 -18.37 -3.95
N TYR A 271 21.20 -19.09 -2.99
CA TYR A 271 20.74 -19.20 -1.61
C TYR A 271 21.72 -18.50 -0.69
N THR A 272 21.19 -17.93 0.39
CA THR A 272 22.02 -17.33 1.45
C THR A 272 22.77 -18.43 2.20
N PHE A 273 22.13 -19.57 2.42
CA PHE A 273 22.72 -20.75 3.02
C PHE A 273 21.89 -22.02 2.75
N THR A 274 22.53 -23.17 2.90
CA THR A 274 21.93 -24.50 2.72
C THR A 274 22.12 -25.37 3.96
N GLY A 275 21.28 -26.39 4.12
CA GLY A 275 21.34 -27.36 5.21
C GLY A 275 20.99 -26.80 6.59
N LYS A 276 20.24 -25.69 6.66
CA LYS A 276 19.83 -25.06 7.93
C LYS A 276 18.37 -25.36 8.24
N ALA A 277 18.14 -25.87 9.45
CA ALA A 277 16.81 -26.10 9.99
C ALA A 277 16.19 -24.76 10.43
N TRP A 278 14.85 -24.69 10.43
CA TRP A 278 14.13 -23.56 11.01
C TRP A 278 14.29 -23.53 12.54
N ASN A 279 14.03 -24.68 13.16
CA ASN A 279 14.22 -24.94 14.58
C ASN A 279 14.62 -26.41 14.77
N THR A 280 15.48 -26.67 15.74
CA THR A 280 15.87 -28.03 16.14
C THR A 280 14.69 -28.75 16.79
N LYS A 281 13.93 -28.04 17.64
CA LYS A 281 12.71 -28.54 18.25
C LYS A 281 11.51 -28.33 17.33
N ASN A 282 10.55 -29.25 17.39
CA ASN A 282 9.40 -29.29 16.49
C ASN A 282 8.13 -29.88 17.11
N ASN A 283 8.16 -30.23 18.40
CA ASN A 283 7.12 -30.98 19.10
C ASN A 283 6.08 -30.09 19.79
N ASP A 284 6.07 -28.80 19.48
CA ASP A 284 5.10 -27.80 19.93
C ASP A 284 4.77 -26.90 18.74
N ALA A 285 3.50 -26.49 18.64
CA ALA A 285 3.00 -25.59 17.61
C ALA A 285 3.77 -24.26 17.56
N LYS A 286 4.35 -23.79 18.68
CA LYS A 286 5.12 -22.54 18.73
C LYS A 286 6.35 -22.52 17.81
N TYR A 287 6.94 -23.69 17.52
CA TYR A 287 8.21 -23.78 16.77
C TYR A 287 8.10 -23.47 15.29
N VAL A 288 6.91 -23.20 14.74
CA VAL A 288 6.78 -22.62 13.39
C VAL A 288 7.08 -21.11 13.37
N GLY A 289 7.15 -20.48 14.54
CA GLY A 289 7.35 -19.05 14.71
C GLY A 289 8.75 -18.59 14.30
N TRP A 290 8.84 -17.40 13.70
CA TRP A 290 10.11 -16.70 13.45
C TRP A 290 10.78 -16.35 14.77
N MET A 291 9.94 -15.93 15.70
CA MET A 291 10.16 -15.90 17.14
C MET A 291 8.98 -16.62 17.82
N PHE A 292 9.17 -17.14 19.03
CA PHE A 292 8.16 -17.87 19.79
C PHE A 292 8.18 -17.48 21.27
N GLY A 293 7.12 -17.84 22.00
CA GLY A 293 7.03 -17.51 23.42
C GLY A 293 7.76 -18.49 24.35
N GLY A 294 8.33 -17.91 25.41
CA GLY A 294 8.97 -18.62 26.49
C GLY A 294 10.29 -19.28 26.10
N THR A 295 10.94 -19.87 27.09
CA THR A 295 12.20 -20.60 26.90
C THR A 295 12.05 -21.77 25.91
N ASP A 296 13.06 -21.99 25.08
CA ASP A 296 13.12 -23.12 24.16
C ASP A 296 13.05 -24.46 24.92
N GLY A 297 12.13 -25.34 24.52
CA GLY A 297 11.86 -26.62 25.20
C GLY A 297 10.71 -26.60 26.20
N THR A 298 10.26 -25.42 26.64
CA THR A 298 9.08 -25.30 27.49
C THR A 298 7.81 -25.30 26.63
N ALA A 299 6.83 -26.14 26.99
CA ALA A 299 5.58 -26.24 26.25
C ALA A 299 4.75 -24.96 26.36
N SER A 300 4.14 -24.52 25.26
CA SER A 300 3.15 -23.46 25.28
C SER A 300 1.78 -24.00 25.72
N THR A 301 1.04 -23.21 26.50
CA THR A 301 -0.27 -23.62 27.06
C THR A 301 -1.44 -22.79 26.54
N LYS A 302 -1.15 -21.72 25.82
CA LYS A 302 -2.11 -20.88 25.11
C LYS A 302 -1.49 -20.27 23.85
N LYS A 303 -2.33 -19.74 22.97
CA LYS A 303 -1.88 -19.20 21.69
C LYS A 303 -1.21 -17.84 21.88
N ASP A 304 -1.99 -16.89 22.40
CA ASP A 304 -1.66 -15.48 22.46
C ASP A 304 -1.60 -15.00 23.92
N VAL A 305 -0.95 -13.86 24.13
CA VAL A 305 -0.97 -13.16 25.42
C VAL A 305 -2.36 -12.58 25.65
N GLU A 306 -2.91 -12.83 26.83
CA GLU A 306 -4.21 -12.32 27.27
C GLU A 306 -4.03 -11.08 28.14
N ALA A 307 -5.07 -10.23 28.24
CA ALA A 307 -5.03 -9.02 29.06
C ALA A 307 -4.79 -9.30 30.56
N THR A 308 -5.07 -10.53 31.00
CA THR A 308 -4.85 -11.04 32.36
C THR A 308 -3.39 -11.41 32.64
N ASP A 309 -2.56 -11.55 31.60
CA ASP A 309 -1.15 -11.93 31.71
C ASP A 309 -0.28 -10.74 32.10
N THR A 310 -0.35 -10.40 33.38
CA THR A 310 0.34 -9.23 33.93
C THR A 310 1.80 -9.52 34.32
N THR A 311 2.21 -10.78 34.44
CA THR A 311 3.59 -11.19 34.72
C THR A 311 4.26 -11.78 33.48
N GLU A 312 5.59 -11.69 33.42
CA GLU A 312 6.36 -12.29 32.33
C GLU A 312 6.17 -13.80 32.27
N GLU A 313 6.16 -14.50 33.42
CA GLU A 313 5.93 -15.95 33.43
C GLU A 313 4.58 -16.33 32.83
N ALA A 314 3.54 -15.51 33.02
CA ALA A 314 2.24 -15.74 32.42
C ALA A 314 2.25 -15.55 30.89
N LYS A 315 2.94 -14.51 30.40
CA LYS A 315 3.05 -14.20 28.97
C LYS A 315 3.87 -15.23 28.22
N GLU A 316 4.95 -15.71 28.82
CA GLU A 316 5.87 -16.70 28.23
C GLU A 316 5.20 -18.02 27.86
N THR A 317 4.06 -18.35 28.47
CA THR A 317 3.28 -19.54 28.12
C THR A 317 2.51 -19.43 26.80
N ALA A 318 2.38 -18.22 26.24
CA ALA A 318 1.75 -17.98 24.96
C ALA A 318 2.69 -18.28 23.80
N ALA A 319 2.26 -19.12 22.84
CA ALA A 319 3.07 -19.50 21.69
C ALA A 319 3.59 -18.31 20.87
N THR A 320 2.83 -17.22 20.79
CA THR A 320 3.08 -16.05 19.94
C THR A 320 3.67 -14.84 20.69
N TYR A 321 4.18 -15.01 21.91
CA TYR A 321 4.73 -13.90 22.69
C TYR A 321 6.03 -13.29 22.10
N ASN A 322 6.74 -14.04 21.25
CA ASN A 322 7.95 -13.59 20.53
C ASN A 322 9.10 -13.16 21.44
N GLN A 323 9.37 -13.94 22.48
CA GLN A 323 10.48 -13.71 23.38
C GLN A 323 11.77 -14.38 22.90
N THR A 324 11.65 -15.53 22.25
CA THR A 324 12.79 -16.37 21.86
C THR A 324 12.85 -16.47 20.34
N ASP A 325 14.03 -16.27 19.78
CA ASP A 325 14.28 -16.41 18.34
C ASP A 325 14.23 -17.86 17.89
N SER A 326 13.88 -18.09 16.62
CA SER A 326 14.13 -19.38 15.99
C SER A 326 15.64 -19.60 15.74
N ASP A 327 16.07 -20.87 15.73
CA ASP A 327 17.48 -21.23 15.45
C ASP A 327 17.95 -20.63 14.11
N LEU A 328 17.06 -20.58 13.10
CA LEU A 328 17.36 -20.01 11.80
C LEU A 328 17.64 -18.50 11.86
N LYS A 329 16.83 -17.78 12.64
CA LYS A 329 16.96 -16.34 12.82
C LYS A 329 18.27 -16.02 13.54
N GLU A 330 18.43 -16.54 14.76
CA GLU A 330 19.53 -16.19 15.66
C GLU A 330 20.89 -16.62 15.09
N LEU A 331 20.99 -17.85 14.57
CA LEU A 331 22.29 -18.42 14.19
C LEU A 331 22.71 -18.10 12.76
N TRP A 332 21.79 -17.67 11.89
CA TRP A 332 22.08 -17.56 10.45
C TRP A 332 21.60 -16.25 9.82
N VAL A 333 20.32 -15.88 9.96
CA VAL A 333 19.79 -14.72 9.24
C VAL A 333 20.27 -13.40 9.85
N ASP A 334 20.19 -13.26 11.17
CA ASP A 334 20.63 -12.03 11.85
C ASP A 334 22.15 -11.81 11.71
N PRO A 335 23.02 -12.82 11.91
CA PRO A 335 24.44 -12.67 11.62
C PRO A 335 24.75 -12.34 10.16
N TRP A 336 23.95 -12.86 9.22
CA TRP A 336 24.11 -12.53 7.80
C TRP A 336 23.79 -11.06 7.54
N TYR A 337 22.68 -10.54 8.08
CA TYR A 337 22.34 -9.12 7.95
C TYR A 337 23.44 -8.25 8.54
N LYS A 338 23.85 -8.57 9.77
CA LYS A 338 24.91 -7.83 10.46
C LYS A 338 26.18 -7.73 9.59
N THR A 339 26.66 -8.86 9.10
CA THR A 339 27.92 -8.93 8.32
C THR A 339 27.82 -8.25 6.95
N ASN A 340 26.68 -8.40 6.27
CA ASN A 340 26.56 -8.03 4.86
C ASN A 340 25.91 -6.67 4.63
N ILE A 341 25.19 -6.15 5.62
CA ILE A 341 24.44 -4.91 5.53
C ILE A 341 24.94 -3.92 6.58
N GLU A 342 24.82 -4.26 7.86
CA GLU A 342 25.14 -3.33 8.94
C GLU A 342 26.63 -2.96 9.00
N ASP A 343 27.52 -3.95 9.07
CA ASP A 343 28.97 -3.75 9.17
C ASP A 343 29.56 -3.07 7.92
N LYS A 344 28.81 -3.06 6.82
CA LYS A 344 29.13 -2.35 5.58
C LYS A 344 28.52 -0.94 5.49
N GLY A 345 27.81 -0.50 6.52
CA GLY A 345 27.15 0.82 6.56
C GLY A 345 25.94 0.93 5.61
N LEU A 346 25.34 -0.20 5.21
CA LEU A 346 24.24 -0.24 4.25
C LEU A 346 22.85 -0.20 4.93
N SER A 347 22.76 -0.28 6.26
CA SER A 347 21.48 -0.29 6.98
C SER A 347 20.60 0.93 6.66
N LYS A 348 21.19 2.08 6.33
CA LYS A 348 20.43 3.30 5.97
C LYS A 348 19.55 3.13 4.73
N TYR A 349 19.87 2.18 3.85
CA TYR A 349 19.10 1.91 2.63
C TYR A 349 17.92 0.96 2.87
N ILE A 350 17.86 0.30 4.03
CA ILE A 350 16.90 -0.76 4.33
C ILE A 350 15.74 -0.20 5.15
N GLY A 351 14.51 -0.50 4.73
CA GLY A 351 13.27 -0.09 5.39
C GLY A 351 12.80 -1.05 6.47
N ASP A 352 11.96 -0.55 7.38
CA ASP A 352 11.36 -1.28 8.50
C ASP A 352 9.92 -1.72 8.20
N GLU A 353 9.73 -2.44 7.11
CA GLU A 353 8.43 -2.93 6.68
C GLU A 353 8.12 -4.33 7.25
N ILE A 354 6.82 -4.61 7.40
CA ILE A 354 6.32 -5.84 7.99
C ILE A 354 6.89 -7.10 7.31
N PHE A 355 7.41 -8.01 8.13
CA PHE A 355 7.60 -9.42 7.80
C PHE A 355 6.52 -10.27 8.49
N CYS A 356 5.53 -10.73 7.73
CA CYS A 356 4.37 -11.40 8.29
C CYS A 356 4.56 -12.92 8.42
N ASN A 357 4.75 -13.42 9.64
CA ASN A 357 4.86 -14.86 9.89
C ASN A 357 3.50 -15.57 9.86
N ASP A 358 2.40 -14.85 10.10
CA ASP A 358 1.01 -15.32 10.01
C ASP A 358 0.72 -16.69 10.66
N ARG A 359 0.76 -16.75 12.00
CA ARG A 359 0.28 -17.90 12.77
C ARG A 359 -1.22 -17.81 13.09
N SER A 360 -2.00 -17.19 12.20
CA SER A 360 -3.47 -17.21 12.31
C SER A 360 -3.98 -18.64 12.19
N THR A 361 -5.11 -18.93 12.86
CA THR A 361 -5.63 -20.30 13.00
C THR A 361 -7.06 -20.35 12.48
N PRO A 362 -7.25 -20.58 11.16
CA PRO A 362 -8.55 -20.45 10.50
C PRO A 362 -9.53 -21.59 10.82
N GLY A 363 -9.05 -22.72 11.36
CA GLY A 363 -9.87 -23.84 11.82
C GLY A 363 -10.31 -24.79 10.72
N ALA A 364 -10.92 -25.91 11.15
CA ALA A 364 -11.25 -27.05 10.29
C ALA A 364 -12.16 -26.73 9.09
N GLU A 365 -13.10 -25.80 9.25
CA GLU A 365 -14.02 -25.40 8.17
C GLU A 365 -13.26 -24.75 7.01
N ALA A 366 -12.41 -23.78 7.31
CA ALA A 366 -11.64 -23.05 6.31
C ALA A 366 -10.50 -23.89 5.71
N THR A 367 -9.92 -24.79 6.48
CA THR A 367 -8.77 -25.61 6.04
C THR A 367 -9.18 -26.91 5.36
N GLY A 368 -10.44 -27.33 5.51
CA GLY A 368 -10.92 -28.63 5.07
C GLY A 368 -10.35 -29.81 5.87
N TRP A 369 -9.56 -29.55 6.91
CA TRP A 369 -8.95 -30.59 7.73
C TRP A 369 -9.76 -30.83 9.00
N SER A 370 -10.53 -31.92 9.03
CA SER A 370 -11.45 -32.25 10.14
C SER A 370 -10.79 -32.39 11.52
N ARG A 371 -9.47 -32.56 11.58
CA ARG A 371 -8.70 -32.67 12.85
C ARG A 371 -8.07 -31.35 13.29
N ASP A 372 -8.17 -30.30 12.48
CA ASP A 372 -7.65 -28.99 12.84
C ASP A 372 -8.42 -28.42 14.04
N THR A 373 -7.73 -28.24 15.15
CA THR A 373 -8.31 -27.70 16.37
C THR A 373 -8.36 -26.18 16.38
N GLY A 374 -7.64 -25.51 15.47
CA GLY A 374 -7.53 -24.05 15.42
C GLY A 374 -6.84 -23.41 16.64
N LYS A 375 -6.14 -24.20 17.47
CA LYS A 375 -5.61 -23.73 18.76
C LYS A 375 -4.26 -23.03 18.66
N GLY A 376 -3.30 -23.55 17.90
CA GLY A 376 -2.01 -22.89 17.66
C GLY A 376 -1.00 -22.90 18.82
N PHE A 377 -1.15 -23.79 19.80
CA PHE A 377 -0.21 -23.95 20.92
C PHE A 377 -0.09 -25.42 21.36
N GLY A 378 0.98 -25.73 22.08
CA GLY A 378 1.27 -27.05 22.62
C GLY A 378 1.30 -28.11 21.54
N THR A 379 0.80 -29.30 21.87
CA THR A 379 0.67 -30.41 20.92
C THR A 379 -0.70 -30.44 20.23
N ASN A 380 -1.42 -29.32 20.20
CA ASN A 380 -2.74 -29.28 19.57
C ASN A 380 -2.59 -29.22 18.05
N ILE A 381 -3.21 -30.19 17.37
CA ILE A 381 -3.24 -30.26 15.91
C ILE A 381 -3.80 -28.95 15.35
N THR A 382 -3.02 -28.26 14.52
CA THR A 382 -3.34 -26.91 14.05
C THR A 382 -2.91 -26.74 12.60
N ALA A 383 -3.76 -26.20 11.75
CA ALA A 383 -3.33 -25.59 10.49
C ALA A 383 -3.29 -24.06 10.63
N TYR A 384 -2.37 -23.42 9.89
CA TYR A 384 -2.20 -21.97 9.93
C TYR A 384 -2.84 -21.27 8.72
N GLY A 385 -3.00 -19.95 8.79
CA GLY A 385 -3.79 -19.13 7.86
C GLY A 385 -3.54 -19.39 6.38
N ALA A 386 -2.29 -19.58 5.99
CA ALA A 386 -1.94 -19.90 4.62
C ALA A 386 -2.60 -21.20 4.12
N THR A 387 -2.84 -22.19 4.97
CA THR A 387 -3.53 -23.45 4.59
C THR A 387 -4.90 -23.20 3.96
N SER A 388 -5.66 -22.21 4.43
CA SER A 388 -6.96 -21.86 3.86
C SER A 388 -6.86 -20.92 2.65
N ARG A 389 -5.70 -20.26 2.44
CA ARG A 389 -5.49 -19.31 1.34
C ARG A 389 -4.79 -19.91 0.13
N ILE A 390 -3.68 -20.63 0.33
CA ILE A 390 -2.82 -21.18 -0.73
C ILE A 390 -2.98 -22.70 -0.91
N GLY A 391 -3.68 -23.33 0.02
CA GLY A 391 -4.01 -24.74 -0.01
C GLY A 391 -3.03 -25.66 0.71
N SER A 392 -3.43 -26.92 0.79
CA SER A 392 -2.72 -28.02 1.45
C SER A 392 -3.18 -29.36 0.91
N SER A 393 -2.68 -30.46 1.49
CA SER A 393 -3.14 -31.81 1.14
C SER A 393 -4.65 -32.03 1.37
N TRP A 394 -5.30 -31.20 2.18
CA TRP A 394 -6.74 -31.30 2.51
C TRP A 394 -7.60 -30.25 1.82
N ASN A 395 -7.00 -29.18 1.32
CA ASN A 395 -7.67 -28.14 0.56
C ASN A 395 -6.81 -27.75 -0.65
N LYS A 396 -6.95 -28.50 -1.76
CA LYS A 396 -6.18 -28.27 -2.99
C LYS A 396 -6.80 -27.22 -3.93
N ASN A 397 -7.89 -26.59 -3.51
CA ASN A 397 -8.63 -25.61 -4.33
C ASN A 397 -8.45 -24.18 -3.83
N ALA A 398 -7.95 -23.99 -2.61
CA ALA A 398 -7.59 -22.67 -2.11
C ALA A 398 -6.45 -22.06 -2.93
N SER A 399 -6.68 -20.86 -3.47
CA SER A 399 -5.66 -20.04 -4.12
C SER A 399 -6.06 -18.57 -4.12
N GLN A 400 -5.99 -17.95 -2.95
CA GLN A 400 -6.32 -16.55 -2.69
C GLN A 400 -5.22 -15.96 -1.81
N PRO A 401 -4.03 -15.68 -2.37
CA PRO A 401 -2.93 -15.10 -1.60
C PRO A 401 -3.30 -13.72 -1.07
N SER A 402 -2.65 -13.31 0.02
CA SER A 402 -2.79 -11.97 0.58
C SER A 402 -1.44 -11.41 1.01
N PHE A 403 -1.25 -10.10 0.83
CA PHE A 403 -0.10 -9.36 1.36
C PHE A 403 -0.38 -8.68 2.70
N LYS A 404 -1.58 -8.88 3.27
CA LYS A 404 -1.95 -8.30 4.56
C LYS A 404 -1.56 -9.20 5.70
N CYS A 405 -1.02 -8.60 6.76
CA CYS A 405 -0.73 -9.31 7.99
C CYS A 405 -1.91 -9.19 8.97
N VAL A 406 -2.65 -10.29 9.12
CA VAL A 406 -3.87 -10.31 9.93
C VAL A 406 -3.63 -10.17 11.44
N GLN A 407 -2.48 -10.62 11.95
CA GLN A 407 -2.18 -10.58 13.38
C GLN A 407 -0.98 -9.70 13.66
N LYS A 408 -1.19 -8.66 14.48
CA LYS A 408 -0.13 -7.69 14.83
C LYS A 408 1.06 -8.33 15.53
N ASN A 409 0.85 -9.32 16.40
CA ASN A 409 1.95 -10.06 17.04
C ASN A 409 2.81 -10.85 16.03
N ASP A 410 2.32 -11.14 14.83
CA ASP A 410 3.10 -11.76 13.75
C ASP A 410 3.56 -10.79 12.65
N ALA A 411 3.24 -9.50 12.79
CA ALA A 411 3.70 -8.44 11.92
C ALA A 411 5.07 -7.94 12.40
N PHE A 412 6.13 -8.69 12.07
CA PHE A 412 7.47 -8.41 12.58
C PHE A 412 8.08 -7.15 11.97
N THR A 413 8.50 -6.23 12.83
CA THR A 413 9.18 -4.94 12.53
C THR A 413 10.21 -4.67 13.63
N VAL A 414 11.12 -3.71 13.41
CA VAL A 414 12.14 -3.28 14.37
C VAL A 414 11.56 -2.22 15.31
N ASN A 415 11.01 -1.14 14.76
CA ASN A 415 10.56 0.03 15.51
C ASN A 415 9.06 0.32 15.32
N ASP A 416 8.45 -0.06 14.20
CA ASP A 416 7.03 0.18 13.96
C ASP A 416 6.15 -0.68 14.89
N LYS A 417 5.61 -0.05 15.94
CA LYS A 417 4.62 -0.65 16.86
C LYS A 417 3.19 -0.24 16.54
N THR A 418 2.97 0.52 15.47
CA THR A 418 1.65 0.94 15.01
C THR A 418 1.05 -0.15 14.16
N LYS A 419 1.72 -0.52 13.06
CA LYS A 419 1.31 -1.62 12.18
C LYS A 419 1.98 -2.94 12.55
N GLY A 420 3.23 -2.88 13.00
CA GLY A 420 4.01 -4.05 13.41
C GLY A 420 4.08 -4.29 14.93
N ASN A 421 4.93 -5.24 15.32
CA ASN A 421 5.17 -5.63 16.72
C ASN A 421 6.44 -5.02 17.34
N GLY A 422 7.39 -4.52 16.54
CA GLY A 422 8.65 -3.95 17.03
C GLY A 422 9.57 -4.96 17.74
N ASN A 423 9.48 -6.25 17.40
CA ASN A 423 10.28 -7.32 18.02
C ASN A 423 11.60 -7.64 17.30
N LEU A 424 11.78 -7.22 16.04
CA LEU A 424 12.99 -7.54 15.28
C LEU A 424 14.18 -6.73 15.77
N THR A 425 15.36 -7.36 15.73
CA THR A 425 16.64 -6.66 15.87
C THR A 425 17.07 -6.01 14.56
N TYR A 426 16.87 -6.72 13.44
CA TYR A 426 17.21 -6.25 12.10
C TYR A 426 15.99 -6.37 11.17
N PRO A 427 15.82 -5.45 10.20
CA PRO A 427 14.70 -5.47 9.27
C PRO A 427 14.93 -6.50 8.14
N ILE A 428 14.95 -7.77 8.50
CA ILE A 428 15.20 -8.91 7.61
C ILE A 428 14.25 -10.06 7.94
N GLY A 429 13.83 -10.76 6.89
CA GLY A 429 13.03 -11.97 7.02
C GLY A 429 13.14 -12.83 5.78
N LEU A 430 12.12 -13.63 5.51
CA LEU A 430 12.04 -14.48 4.32
C LEU A 430 10.80 -14.13 3.50
N ILE A 431 10.71 -14.69 2.29
CA ILE A 431 9.54 -14.58 1.42
C ILE A 431 8.37 -15.38 2.01
N THR A 432 7.13 -14.89 1.86
CA THR A 432 5.94 -15.63 2.27
C THR A 432 5.46 -16.60 1.19
N ALA A 433 4.66 -17.59 1.56
CA ALA A 433 4.05 -18.49 0.58
C ALA A 433 3.00 -17.76 -0.28
N ASP A 434 2.30 -16.77 0.27
CA ASP A 434 1.39 -15.89 -0.47
C ASP A 434 2.13 -15.10 -1.57
N GLU A 435 3.30 -14.54 -1.27
CA GLU A 435 4.18 -13.87 -2.25
C GLU A 435 4.62 -14.80 -3.38
N VAL A 436 4.85 -16.06 -3.07
CA VAL A 436 5.28 -17.07 -4.05
C VAL A 436 4.14 -17.48 -4.98
N VAL A 437 2.93 -17.66 -4.43
CA VAL A 437 1.74 -17.93 -5.24
C VAL A 437 1.42 -16.74 -6.14
N ALA A 438 1.50 -15.51 -5.60
CA ALA A 438 1.33 -14.29 -6.37
C ALA A 438 2.34 -14.21 -7.53
N ALA A 439 3.61 -14.52 -7.25
CA ALA A 439 4.70 -14.55 -8.24
C ALA A 439 4.52 -15.61 -9.34
N GLY A 440 3.64 -16.59 -9.14
CA GLY A 440 3.21 -17.48 -10.20
C GLY A 440 3.53 -18.95 -10.01
N SER A 441 3.91 -19.42 -8.82
CA SER A 441 4.09 -20.87 -8.61
C SER A 441 2.84 -21.69 -8.93
N GLY A 442 1.66 -21.07 -8.80
CA GLY A 442 0.39 -21.76 -8.74
C GLY A 442 0.11 -22.29 -7.33
N LYS A 443 -1.01 -22.98 -7.17
CA LYS A 443 -1.49 -23.52 -5.89
C LYS A 443 -0.59 -24.63 -5.30
N TYR A 444 -0.87 -25.02 -4.06
CA TYR A 444 -0.19 -26.12 -3.37
C TYR A 444 -0.03 -27.38 -4.25
N GLU A 445 1.19 -27.92 -4.28
CA GLU A 445 1.61 -29.08 -5.10
C GLU A 445 1.46 -28.92 -6.62
N MET A 446 1.34 -27.69 -7.12
CA MET A 446 1.48 -27.38 -8.55
C MET A 446 2.95 -27.15 -8.89
N THR A 447 3.37 -27.62 -10.07
CA THR A 447 4.71 -27.39 -10.60
C THR A 447 4.66 -26.23 -11.59
N ASN A 448 5.50 -25.21 -11.41
CA ASN A 448 5.71 -24.19 -12.44
C ASN A 448 7.19 -23.86 -12.64
N GLN A 449 7.57 -23.60 -13.88
CA GLN A 449 8.91 -23.15 -14.28
C GLN A 449 8.88 -21.81 -15.02
N TYR A 450 7.69 -21.25 -15.24
CA TYR A 450 7.47 -19.96 -15.87
C TYR A 450 7.33 -18.85 -14.83
N TYR A 451 8.13 -18.88 -13.76
CA TYR A 451 8.17 -17.79 -12.79
C TYR A 451 9.59 -17.52 -12.26
N TYR A 452 9.88 -16.26 -11.95
CA TYR A 452 11.25 -15.80 -11.70
C TYR A 452 11.87 -16.28 -10.38
N LEU A 453 11.04 -16.70 -9.41
CA LEU A 453 11.49 -17.24 -8.13
C LEU A 453 11.84 -18.73 -8.19
N PHE A 454 11.59 -19.38 -9.33
CA PHE A 454 12.03 -20.76 -9.53
C PHE A 454 13.56 -20.83 -9.60
N LYS A 455 14.12 -21.70 -8.75
CA LYS A 455 15.56 -22.02 -8.71
C LYS A 455 15.70 -23.51 -8.98
N ASN A 456 16.39 -23.88 -10.06
CA ASN A 456 16.60 -25.28 -10.42
C ASN A 456 17.72 -25.92 -9.59
N THR A 457 17.41 -26.31 -8.35
CA THR A 457 18.37 -27.01 -7.48
C THR A 457 17.69 -28.12 -6.68
N ASP A 458 18.47 -29.05 -6.12
CA ASP A 458 17.98 -30.11 -5.24
C ASP A 458 17.55 -29.62 -3.85
N CYS A 459 17.61 -28.30 -3.59
CA CYS A 459 17.21 -27.70 -2.33
C CYS A 459 15.78 -27.15 -2.36
N PHE A 460 15.04 -27.40 -1.30
CA PHE A 460 13.80 -26.68 -0.99
C PHE A 460 14.13 -25.47 -0.13
N TYR A 461 13.87 -24.26 -0.60
CA TYR A 461 14.08 -23.08 0.24
C TYR A 461 12.84 -22.74 1.07
N ARG A 462 13.08 -22.35 2.32
CA ARG A 462 12.03 -22.05 3.31
C ARG A 462 11.33 -20.73 3.02
N THR A 463 10.02 -20.71 3.21
CA THR A 463 9.24 -19.47 3.30
C THR A 463 9.11 -19.06 4.76
N PHE A 464 8.71 -17.82 4.97
CA PHE A 464 8.36 -17.26 6.27
C PHE A 464 7.02 -17.80 6.81
N THR A 465 6.33 -18.63 6.03
CA THR A 465 4.93 -18.98 6.26
C THR A 465 4.79 -20.37 6.88
N PRO A 466 4.18 -20.50 8.06
CA PRO A 466 3.87 -21.77 8.70
C PRO A 466 2.80 -22.52 7.91
N SER A 467 2.88 -23.84 7.91
CA SER A 467 1.88 -24.70 7.27
C SER A 467 0.95 -25.30 8.31
N LYS A 468 1.51 -26.11 9.22
CA LYS A 468 0.73 -26.84 10.22
C LYS A 468 1.57 -27.32 11.39
N PHE A 469 0.88 -27.77 12.43
CA PHE A 469 1.35 -28.66 13.47
C PHE A 469 0.43 -29.89 13.51
N GLU A 470 0.99 -31.10 13.43
CA GLU A 470 0.24 -32.35 13.67
C GLU A 470 0.95 -33.19 14.73
N SER A 471 2.17 -33.60 14.40
CA SER A 471 3.15 -34.18 15.36
C SER A 471 4.49 -33.47 15.26
N VAL A 472 4.68 -32.70 14.18
CA VAL A 472 5.87 -31.93 13.85
C VAL A 472 5.38 -30.58 13.34
N ALA A 473 5.93 -29.51 13.88
CA ALA A 473 5.80 -28.15 13.35
C ALA A 473 6.37 -28.11 11.92
N ALA A 474 5.60 -27.58 10.97
CA ALA A 474 5.94 -27.57 9.56
C ALA A 474 5.72 -26.19 8.91
N GLN A 475 6.53 -25.89 7.91
CA GLN A 475 6.50 -24.66 7.13
C GLN A 475 6.30 -24.95 5.66
N TYR A 476 5.81 -23.96 4.92
CA TYR A 476 5.84 -24.00 3.48
C TYR A 476 7.28 -23.84 2.95
N VAL A 477 7.56 -24.54 1.86
CA VAL A 477 8.85 -24.54 1.18
C VAL A 477 8.65 -24.65 -0.33
N ILE A 478 9.65 -24.21 -1.09
CA ILE A 478 9.61 -24.21 -2.56
C ILE A 478 10.86 -24.89 -3.08
N GLY A 479 10.70 -25.84 -3.98
CA GLY A 479 11.82 -26.58 -4.56
C GLY A 479 11.36 -27.45 -5.72
N LEU A 480 12.09 -28.52 -6.03
CA LEU A 480 11.74 -29.45 -7.09
C LEU A 480 10.74 -30.50 -6.60
N GLY A 481 9.53 -30.53 -7.18
CA GLY A 481 8.55 -31.59 -6.92
C GLY A 481 8.91 -32.88 -7.67
N ALA A 482 8.72 -34.05 -7.05
CA ALA A 482 8.84 -35.35 -7.72
C ALA A 482 7.45 -35.84 -8.17
N THR A 483 7.31 -36.19 -9.45
CA THR A 483 6.12 -36.89 -9.95
C THR A 483 6.21 -38.39 -9.68
N SER A 484 5.07 -39.09 -9.71
CA SER A 484 5.00 -40.56 -9.66
C SER A 484 5.79 -41.27 -10.77
N SER A 485 6.17 -40.55 -11.83
CA SER A 485 7.05 -41.00 -12.92
C SER A 485 8.54 -40.79 -12.64
N GLY A 486 8.93 -40.34 -11.43
CA GLY A 486 10.32 -40.12 -11.04
C GLY A 486 10.95 -38.85 -11.63
N VAL A 487 10.14 -37.99 -12.27
CA VAL A 487 10.64 -36.76 -12.88
C VAL A 487 10.56 -35.61 -11.87
N LYS A 488 11.69 -34.97 -11.60
CA LYS A 488 11.77 -33.76 -10.78
C LYS A 488 11.47 -32.54 -11.66
N TRP A 489 10.29 -31.93 -11.52
CA TRP A 489 9.98 -30.70 -12.25
C TRP A 489 9.47 -29.60 -11.32
N GLY A 490 10.05 -28.41 -11.52
CA GLY A 490 9.41 -27.11 -11.27
C GLY A 490 9.24 -26.66 -9.83
N GLY A 491 9.12 -25.35 -9.65
CA GLY A 491 8.99 -24.62 -8.40
C GLY A 491 7.72 -24.95 -7.65
N TYR A 492 7.80 -26.08 -6.97
CA TYR A 492 6.74 -26.80 -6.30
C TYR A 492 6.61 -26.28 -4.88
N LEU A 493 5.48 -25.65 -4.59
CA LEU A 493 5.12 -25.20 -3.24
C LEU A 493 4.57 -26.38 -2.45
N THR A 494 5.26 -26.75 -1.37
CA THR A 494 4.90 -27.86 -0.49
C THR A 494 5.20 -27.51 0.96
N SER A 495 5.16 -28.48 1.88
CA SER A 495 5.50 -28.27 3.29
C SER A 495 6.55 -29.28 3.79
N THR A 496 7.34 -28.85 4.77
CA THR A 496 8.31 -29.73 5.46
C THR A 496 8.47 -29.35 6.92
N GLY A 497 8.97 -30.29 7.73
CA GLY A 497 9.22 -30.07 9.14
C GLY A 497 10.26 -28.97 9.40
N VAL A 498 10.09 -28.24 10.51
CA VAL A 498 11.02 -27.19 10.93
C VAL A 498 12.44 -27.72 11.20
N ASN A 499 12.56 -28.98 11.65
CA ASN A 499 13.84 -29.62 12.00
C ASN A 499 14.57 -30.33 10.84
N GLY A 500 14.03 -30.29 9.61
CA GLY A 500 14.80 -30.62 8.40
C GLY A 500 15.00 -32.10 8.06
N SER A 501 14.10 -33.01 8.41
CA SER A 501 14.34 -34.46 8.27
C SER A 501 14.00 -35.10 6.91
N THR A 502 13.50 -34.37 5.90
CA THR A 502 13.01 -35.00 4.65
C THR A 502 13.68 -34.53 3.37
N TYR A 503 14.20 -33.29 3.33
CA TYR A 503 14.79 -32.70 2.12
C TYR A 503 16.02 -31.86 2.47
N GLN A 504 16.91 -31.67 1.49
CA GLN A 504 17.93 -30.64 1.60
C GLN A 504 17.23 -29.28 1.60
N THR A 505 17.34 -28.53 2.69
CA THR A 505 16.71 -27.20 2.79
C THR A 505 17.70 -26.09 2.52
N ALA A 506 17.20 -24.97 2.00
CA ALA A 506 17.94 -23.74 1.85
C ALA A 506 17.14 -22.55 2.41
N THR A 507 17.79 -21.41 2.47
CA THR A 507 17.13 -20.17 2.90
C THR A 507 17.61 -19.03 2.02
N VAL A 508 16.69 -18.09 1.81
CA VAL A 508 16.91 -16.91 1.01
C VAL A 508 16.31 -15.74 1.74
N VAL A 509 17.16 -14.78 2.08
CA VAL A 509 16.74 -13.59 2.82
C VAL A 509 15.98 -12.60 1.94
N VAL A 510 15.09 -11.85 2.58
CA VAL A 510 14.30 -10.76 2.00
C VAL A 510 14.56 -9.48 2.77
N LEU A 511 14.74 -8.39 2.03
CA LEU A 511 14.91 -7.02 2.54
C LEU A 511 13.95 -6.10 1.80
N ASN A 512 13.77 -4.89 2.34
CA ASN A 512 13.08 -3.81 1.66
C ASN A 512 14.03 -2.63 1.48
N ILE A 513 14.12 -2.05 0.29
CA ILE A 513 14.77 -0.73 0.11
C ILE A 513 13.75 0.34 0.48
N THR A 514 14.16 1.36 1.25
CA THR A 514 13.25 2.44 1.67
C THR A 514 12.70 3.21 0.46
N PRO A 515 11.53 3.86 0.58
CA PRO A 515 10.96 4.66 -0.51
C PRO A 515 11.91 5.78 -0.99
N GLU A 516 12.62 6.42 -0.05
CA GLU A 516 13.60 7.48 -0.32
C GLU A 516 14.66 7.02 -1.32
N TYR A 517 15.26 5.84 -1.09
CA TYR A 517 16.31 5.34 -1.96
C TYR A 517 15.77 4.62 -3.21
N ALA A 518 14.59 4.01 -3.12
CA ALA A 518 13.88 3.46 -4.28
C ALA A 518 13.66 4.55 -5.35
N ALA A 519 13.32 5.78 -4.93
CA ALA A 519 13.16 6.93 -5.81
C ALA A 519 14.44 7.38 -6.53
N THR A 520 15.62 6.91 -6.10
CA THR A 520 16.91 7.25 -6.71
C THR A 520 17.46 6.16 -7.63
N MET A 521 16.78 5.01 -7.71
CA MET A 521 17.29 3.87 -8.46
C MET A 521 17.33 4.17 -9.96
N VAL A 522 18.37 3.67 -10.60
CA VAL A 522 18.61 3.74 -12.05
C VAL A 522 18.78 2.33 -12.61
N GLY A 523 18.63 2.16 -13.92
CA GLY A 523 18.70 0.87 -14.60
C GLY A 523 17.37 0.49 -15.24
N GLU A 524 17.32 -0.71 -15.83
CA GLU A 524 16.13 -1.23 -16.52
C GLU A 524 15.58 -2.49 -15.83
N GLY A 525 16.17 -2.87 -14.71
CA GLY A 525 15.84 -4.09 -14.00
C GLY A 525 16.21 -5.36 -14.76
N SER A 526 17.03 -5.28 -15.80
CA SER A 526 17.47 -6.44 -16.58
C SER A 526 18.72 -7.09 -15.99
N MET A 527 19.08 -8.30 -16.41
CA MET A 527 20.31 -8.96 -15.92
C MET A 527 21.57 -8.14 -16.24
N THR A 528 21.58 -7.46 -17.39
CA THR A 528 22.72 -6.66 -17.88
C THR A 528 22.64 -5.20 -17.45
N SER A 529 21.46 -4.72 -17.05
CA SER A 529 21.21 -3.37 -16.54
C SER A 529 20.25 -3.46 -15.34
N PRO A 530 20.69 -4.07 -14.21
CA PRO A 530 19.85 -4.21 -13.04
C PRO A 530 19.54 -2.85 -12.45
N TYR A 531 18.43 -2.74 -11.72
CA TYR A 531 18.20 -1.55 -10.92
C TYR A 531 19.26 -1.43 -9.83
N GLN A 532 19.77 -0.22 -9.61
CA GLN A 532 20.78 0.03 -8.59
C GLN A 532 20.68 1.44 -8.03
N ILE A 533 21.09 1.59 -6.78
CA ILE A 533 21.29 2.90 -6.15
C ILE A 533 22.70 3.37 -6.55
N PRO A 534 22.85 4.56 -7.18
CA PRO A 534 24.16 5.05 -7.60
C PRO A 534 25.17 5.07 -6.44
N GLY A 535 26.33 4.43 -6.64
CA GLY A 535 27.42 4.39 -5.65
C GLY A 535 27.30 3.31 -4.56
N VAL A 536 26.36 2.36 -4.68
CA VAL A 536 26.09 1.31 -3.68
C VAL A 536 26.24 -0.11 -4.28
N GLU A 537 27.08 -0.23 -5.31
CA GLU A 537 27.28 -1.50 -6.04
C GLU A 537 27.95 -2.62 -5.24
#